data_AF-A0A072VD93-F1
#
_entry.id   AF-A0A072VD93-F1
#
_cell.length_a   1.000
_cell.length_b   1.000
_cell.length_c   1.000
_cell.angle_alpha   90.00
_cell.angle_beta   90.00
_cell.angle_gamma   90.00
#
_symmetry.space_group_name_H-M   'P 1'
#
loop_
_entity.id
_entity.type
_entity.pdbx_description
1 polymer ?
#
loop_
_entity_poly.entity_id
_entity_poly.type
_entity_poly.pdbx_seq_one_letter_code
_entity_poly.pdbx_strand_id
1 'polypeptide(L)'
;MTTSFFNGERLIVLFFISTILYSLPFSLLSHGVSLSLLAIASFFLEISVDSSVSPFSLRTRPGASSGILLGAITLPSLILSKLIQSSRGFSLQQLQPQEIEYLTLQYWATSASVFSVLLFLAFTIKHSHWGARLSFAFVLSQAVLCVVALLTTSQIGLHPALKLSWVFFHGLASVKLIQHFMRTFPSCASIGEAFLVTAGIVLYFGDMLLLTIKKLCGLLVSSELITADEIKRSEINIIIQGIVLGLLLYPITLKYTLQIWECFINTTYSEQRRYYEIWRSLIFIASLGFVLIVVVPLWMQFVQKFDMHPFFWVLSFVFSEPSKRLSLCIYWMCIISISVLRFYKISKNSKIERILLRKYYHLIAVLMFSPALIFQGQRATRCTKAPTYAGSRKGSHHLVYCT
;
A
#
# COMPACT_ATOMS: atom_id res chain seq x y z
N MET A 1 6.42 18.67 31.13
CA MET A 1 5.73 17.37 31.07
C MET A 1 6.79 16.29 31.14
N THR A 2 6.73 15.41 32.13
CA THR A 2 7.66 14.28 32.25
C THR A 2 7.43 13.34 31.07
N THR A 3 8.42 13.22 30.17
CA THR A 3 8.37 12.27 29.07
C THR A 3 8.51 10.86 29.65
N SER A 4 7.39 10.20 29.92
CA SER A 4 7.40 8.77 30.23
C SER A 4 8.04 8.04 29.03
N PHE A 5 9.18 7.37 29.27
CA PHE A 5 9.82 6.53 28.26
C PHE A 5 8.86 5.43 27.75
N PHE A 6 7.99 4.93 28.63
CA PHE A 6 7.00 3.90 28.34
C PHE A 6 5.59 4.48 28.32
N ASN A 7 5.08 4.74 27.12
CA ASN A 7 3.66 4.94 26.87
C ASN A 7 3.00 3.58 26.56
N GLY A 8 1.72 3.42 26.86
CA GLY A 8 0.97 2.19 26.55
C GLY A 8 1.04 1.81 25.07
N GLU A 9 1.00 2.80 24.17
CA GLU A 9 1.17 2.61 22.72
C GLU A 9 2.52 1.94 22.39
N ARG A 10 3.62 2.43 22.98
CA ARG A 10 4.98 1.92 22.74
C ARG A 10 5.16 0.51 23.28
N LEU A 11 4.57 0.20 24.43
CA LEU A 11 4.62 -1.14 25.02
C LEU A 11 3.91 -2.18 24.15
N ILE A 12 2.70 -1.85 23.65
CA ILE A 12 1.95 -2.74 22.74
C ILE A 12 2.75 -3.01 21.47
N VAL A 13 3.36 -1.97 20.93
CA VAL A 13 4.22 -2.07 19.75
C VAL A 13 5.43 -2.99 20.00
N LEU A 14 6.14 -2.82 21.12
CA LEU A 14 7.29 -3.67 21.47
C LEU A 14 6.89 -5.13 21.66
N PHE A 15 5.74 -5.39 22.28
CA PHE A 15 5.18 -6.73 22.43
C PHE A 15 4.90 -7.38 21.07
N PHE A 16 4.30 -6.61 20.15
CA PHE A 16 4.02 -7.06 18.79
C PHE A 16 5.31 -7.41 18.02
N ILE A 17 6.32 -6.54 18.05
CA ILE A 17 7.63 -6.79 17.40
C ILE A 17 8.28 -8.05 18.00
N SER A 18 8.27 -8.18 19.33
CA SER A 18 8.85 -9.32 20.03
C SER A 18 8.21 -10.64 19.61
N THR A 19 6.89 -10.64 19.39
CA THR A 19 6.15 -11.82 18.91
C THR A 19 6.57 -12.23 17.50
N ILE A 20 6.79 -11.26 16.61
CA ILE A 20 7.28 -11.51 15.24
C ILE A 20 8.71 -12.05 15.27
N LEU A 21 9.59 -11.43 16.05
CA LEU A 21 10.99 -11.84 16.19
C LEU A 21 11.12 -13.25 16.78
N TYR A 22 10.27 -13.59 17.76
CA TYR A 22 10.21 -14.94 18.33
C TYR A 22 9.77 -15.99 17.30
N SER A 23 8.93 -15.59 16.33
CA SER A 23 8.40 -16.48 15.29
C SER A 23 9.35 -16.64 14.09
N LEU A 24 10.52 -15.99 14.09
CA LEU A 24 11.39 -15.85 12.94
C LEU A 24 12.20 -17.13 12.67
N PRO A 25 12.18 -17.69 11.44
CA PRO A 25 13.11 -18.74 11.05
C PRO A 25 14.52 -18.18 10.85
N PHE A 26 15.55 -19.01 11.04
CA PHE A 26 16.96 -18.62 10.88
C PHE A 26 17.29 -18.03 9.51
N SER A 27 16.62 -18.47 8.44
CA SER A 27 16.79 -17.95 7.09
C SER A 27 16.41 -16.47 6.94
N LEU A 28 15.55 -15.95 7.82
CA LEU A 28 15.07 -14.56 7.80
C LEU A 28 15.75 -13.67 8.84
N LEU A 29 16.85 -14.12 9.47
CA LEU A 29 17.54 -13.39 10.54
C LEU A 29 17.92 -11.96 10.13
N SER A 30 18.45 -11.77 8.92
CA SER A 30 18.79 -10.45 8.38
C SER A 30 17.59 -9.49 8.34
N HIS A 31 16.40 -10.02 8.07
CA HIS A 31 15.16 -9.25 8.04
C HIS A 31 14.75 -8.88 9.45
N GLY A 32 14.79 -9.82 10.40
CA GLY A 32 14.51 -9.55 11.82
C GLY A 32 15.44 -8.49 12.43
N VAL A 33 16.74 -8.56 12.12
CA VAL A 33 17.72 -7.54 12.55
C VAL A 33 17.38 -6.17 11.95
N SER A 34 17.07 -6.11 10.66
CA SER A 34 16.65 -4.86 10.00
C SER A 34 15.38 -4.25 10.63
N LEU A 35 14.39 -5.08 10.97
CA LEU A 35 13.18 -4.64 11.67
C LEU A 35 13.49 -4.09 13.07
N SER A 36 14.41 -4.77 13.78
CA SER A 36 14.83 -4.38 15.12
C SER A 36 15.56 -3.03 15.09
N LEU A 37 16.43 -2.82 14.11
CA LEU A 37 17.09 -1.53 13.88
C LEU A 37 16.09 -0.42 13.57
N LEU A 38 15.10 -0.68 12.72
CA LEU A 38 14.02 0.28 12.43
C LEU A 38 13.21 0.63 13.68
N ALA A 39 12.86 -0.37 14.50
CA ALA A 39 12.14 -0.16 15.74
C ALA A 39 12.94 0.70 16.74
N ILE A 40 14.23 0.43 16.90
CA ILE A 40 15.12 1.21 17.78
C ILE A 40 15.25 2.65 17.26
N ALA A 41 15.53 2.83 15.96
CA ALA A 41 15.69 4.15 15.35
C ALA A 41 14.42 4.99 15.46
N SER A 42 13.26 4.39 15.16
CA SER A 42 11.96 5.09 15.26
C SER A 42 11.55 5.36 16.71
N PHE A 43 11.88 4.51 17.67
CA PHE A 43 11.65 4.75 19.10
C PHE A 43 12.45 5.97 19.61
N PHE A 44 13.75 6.05 19.31
CA PHE A 44 14.57 7.20 19.69
C PHE A 44 14.10 8.49 18.99
N LEU A 45 13.70 8.39 17.73
CA LEU A 45 13.18 9.52 16.97
C LEU A 45 11.85 10.01 17.55
N GLU A 46 10.95 9.11 17.93
CA GLU A 46 9.67 9.45 18.55
C GLU A 46 9.85 10.20 19.87
N ILE A 47 10.75 9.71 20.75
CA ILE A 47 11.09 10.40 22.00
C ILE A 47 11.68 11.79 21.72
N SER A 48 12.52 11.91 20.70
CA SER A 48 13.15 13.19 20.32
C SER A 48 12.11 14.18 19.79
N VAL A 49 11.11 13.72 19.02
CA VAL A 49 10.01 14.56 18.53
C VAL A 49 9.12 15.01 19.67
N ASP A 50 8.73 14.09 20.56
CA ASP A 50 7.83 14.40 21.68
C ASP A 50 8.48 15.33 22.73
N SER A 51 9.81 15.29 22.86
CA SER A 51 10.58 16.18 23.75
C SER A 51 10.94 17.54 23.14
N SER A 52 10.82 17.68 21.81
CA SER A 52 11.14 18.92 21.13
C SER A 52 10.07 19.99 21.35
N VAL A 53 10.50 21.16 21.85
CA VAL A 53 9.67 22.37 22.00
C VAL A 53 9.54 23.12 20.67
N SER A 54 10.42 22.83 19.72
CA SER A 54 10.44 23.51 18.43
C SER A 54 9.31 22.99 17.53
N PRO A 55 8.57 23.88 16.87
CA PRO A 55 7.57 23.47 15.90
C PRO A 55 8.32 22.81 14.75
N PHE A 56 8.13 21.50 14.59
CA PHE A 56 8.38 20.87 13.31
C PHE A 56 7.78 21.75 12.22
N SER A 57 8.52 22.08 11.16
CA SER A 57 7.95 22.82 10.02
C SER A 57 6.73 22.09 9.42
N LEU A 58 6.61 20.79 9.69
CA LEU A 58 5.44 19.96 9.43
C LEU A 58 4.39 20.22 10.51
N ARG A 59 3.39 21.05 10.20
CA ARG A 59 2.21 21.20 11.04
C ARG A 59 1.50 19.86 11.14
N THR A 60 1.67 19.15 12.24
CA THR A 60 0.94 17.93 12.56
C THR A 60 -0.41 18.25 13.19
N ARG A 61 -1.25 17.23 13.33
CA ARG A 61 -2.54 17.38 14.01
C ARG A 61 -2.32 17.69 15.51
N PRO A 62 -2.86 18.80 16.04
CA PRO A 62 -2.69 19.13 17.45
C PRO A 62 -3.38 18.10 18.36
N GLY A 63 -2.68 17.66 19.42
CA GLY A 63 -3.20 16.73 20.43
C GLY A 63 -3.19 15.24 20.06
N ALA A 64 -2.54 14.85 18.95
CA ALA A 64 -2.32 13.44 18.61
C ALA A 64 -0.88 13.01 18.93
N SER A 65 -0.67 11.72 19.28
CA SER A 65 0.68 11.16 19.34
C SER A 65 1.34 11.22 17.96
N SER A 66 2.66 11.35 17.94
CA SER A 66 3.42 11.42 16.69
C SER A 66 3.30 10.13 15.87
N GLY A 67 3.14 8.97 16.54
CA GLY A 67 2.86 7.67 15.94
C GLY A 67 3.99 7.13 15.06
N ILE A 68 5.20 7.67 15.22
CA ILE A 68 6.35 7.40 14.33
C ILE A 68 6.77 5.94 14.45
N LEU A 69 6.88 5.42 15.67
CA LEU A 69 7.24 4.02 15.93
C LEU A 69 6.25 3.08 15.27
N LEU A 70 4.94 3.29 15.50
CA LEU A 70 3.90 2.47 14.91
C LEU A 70 3.89 2.56 13.37
N GLY A 71 3.98 3.77 12.82
CA GLY A 71 4.01 3.99 11.37
C GLY A 71 5.23 3.37 10.68
N ALA A 72 6.40 3.40 11.34
CA ALA A 72 7.64 2.88 10.79
C ALA A 72 7.66 1.34 10.72
N ILE A 73 7.13 0.66 11.74
CA ILE A 73 7.27 -0.80 11.84
C ILE A 73 6.13 -1.56 11.13
N THR A 74 4.96 -0.96 10.96
CA THR A 74 3.71 -1.67 10.60
C THR A 74 3.82 -2.38 9.25
N LEU A 75 4.23 -1.66 8.21
CA LEU A 75 4.42 -2.23 6.87
C LEU A 75 5.56 -3.26 6.80
N PRO A 76 6.79 -2.97 7.29
CA PRO A 76 7.85 -3.98 7.38
C PRO A 76 7.44 -5.23 8.15
N SER A 77 6.75 -5.07 9.28
CA SER A 77 6.28 -6.19 10.11
C SER A 77 5.24 -7.05 9.41
N LEU A 78 4.34 -6.43 8.65
CA LEU A 78 3.33 -7.15 7.87
C LEU A 78 3.97 -8.00 6.77
N ILE A 79 4.92 -7.43 6.02
CA ILE A 79 5.63 -8.15 4.96
C ILE A 79 6.51 -9.25 5.56
N LEU A 80 7.20 -8.97 6.66
CA LEU A 80 8.00 -9.98 7.37
C LEU A 80 7.12 -11.12 7.89
N SER A 81 5.95 -10.81 8.45
CA SER A 81 5.00 -11.83 8.91
C SER A 81 4.54 -12.71 7.75
N LYS A 82 4.27 -12.11 6.58
CA LYS A 82 3.94 -12.85 5.35
C LYS A 82 5.11 -13.69 4.84
N LEU A 83 6.34 -13.20 4.93
CA LEU A 83 7.56 -13.96 4.63
C LEU A 83 7.74 -15.15 5.57
N ILE A 84 7.51 -14.98 6.87
CA ILE A 84 7.55 -16.07 7.85
C ILE A 84 6.52 -17.14 7.47
N GLN A 85 5.27 -16.76 7.20
CA GLN A 85 4.23 -17.69 6.77
C GLN A 85 4.60 -18.41 5.47
N SER A 86 5.09 -17.68 4.48
CA SER A 86 5.46 -18.24 3.16
C SER A 86 6.68 -19.18 3.27
N SER A 87 7.67 -18.84 4.11
CA SER A 87 8.83 -19.68 4.34
C SER A 87 8.47 -21.01 5.02
N ARG A 88 7.50 -20.99 5.95
CA ARG A 88 6.98 -22.20 6.59
C ARG A 88 6.19 -23.06 5.60
N GLY A 89 5.36 -22.45 4.75
CA GLY A 89 4.63 -23.17 3.69
C GLY A 89 5.55 -23.74 2.60
N PHE A 90 6.68 -23.09 2.32
CA PHE A 90 7.71 -23.64 1.43
C PHE A 90 8.39 -24.87 2.03
N SER A 91 8.68 -24.86 3.34
CA SER A 91 9.18 -26.06 4.03
C SER A 91 8.21 -27.24 3.95
N LEU A 92 6.92 -26.99 3.69
CA LEU A 92 5.88 -27.99 3.49
C LEU A 92 5.65 -28.36 2.01
N GLN A 93 6.55 -27.94 1.09
CA GLN A 93 6.46 -28.15 -0.37
C GLN A 93 5.21 -27.56 -1.06
N GLN A 94 4.50 -26.63 -0.43
CA GLN A 94 3.25 -26.07 -0.96
C GLN A 94 3.42 -24.78 -1.77
N LEU A 95 4.59 -24.13 -1.75
CA LEU A 95 4.79 -22.78 -2.31
C LEU A 95 5.96 -22.71 -3.31
N GLN A 96 5.83 -21.82 -4.29
CA GLN A 96 6.86 -21.56 -5.29
C GLN A 96 8.00 -20.67 -4.74
N PRO A 97 9.28 -20.99 -5.04
CA PRO A 97 10.42 -20.20 -4.56
C PRO A 97 10.41 -18.73 -5.04
N GLN A 98 9.79 -18.46 -6.19
CA GLN A 98 9.70 -17.12 -6.77
C GLN A 98 8.88 -16.14 -5.91
N GLU A 99 7.86 -16.62 -5.19
CA GLU A 99 7.02 -15.77 -4.33
C GLU A 99 7.79 -15.25 -3.11
N ILE A 100 8.67 -16.09 -2.55
CA ILE A 100 9.53 -15.71 -1.42
C ILE A 100 10.50 -14.63 -1.84
N GLU A 101 11.14 -14.77 -3.01
CA GLU A 101 12.08 -13.76 -3.49
C GLU A 101 11.40 -12.42 -3.78
N TYR A 102 10.19 -12.46 -4.35
CA TYR A 102 9.40 -11.26 -4.59
C TYR A 102 9.04 -10.55 -3.27
N LEU A 103 8.59 -11.30 -2.26
CA LEU A 103 8.32 -10.76 -0.93
C LEU A 103 9.59 -10.22 -0.25
N THR A 104 10.74 -10.86 -0.47
CA THR A 104 12.05 -10.36 -0.01
C THR A 104 12.37 -8.99 -0.62
N LEU A 105 12.21 -8.85 -1.94
CA LEU A 105 12.41 -7.56 -2.61
C LEU A 105 11.46 -6.48 -2.08
N GLN A 106 10.19 -6.82 -1.87
CA GLN A 106 9.21 -5.90 -1.27
C GLN A 106 9.55 -5.52 0.17
N TYR A 107 10.06 -6.46 0.97
CA TYR A 107 10.51 -6.18 2.32
C TYR A 107 11.62 -5.14 2.33
N TRP A 108 12.66 -5.31 1.51
CA TRP A 108 13.78 -4.37 1.44
C TRP A 108 13.37 -3.02 0.86
N ALA A 109 12.48 -2.99 -0.13
CA ALA A 109 11.91 -1.74 -0.63
C ALA A 109 11.12 -0.99 0.45
N THR A 110 10.35 -1.71 1.26
CA THR A 110 9.57 -1.15 2.39
C THR A 110 10.49 -0.64 3.49
N SER A 111 11.47 -1.45 3.86
CA SER A 111 12.48 -1.13 4.87
C SER A 111 13.26 0.13 4.48
N ALA A 112 13.70 0.24 3.23
CA ALA A 112 14.39 1.43 2.72
C ALA A 112 13.48 2.66 2.63
N SER A 113 12.21 2.49 2.26
CA SER A 113 11.20 3.56 2.24
C SER A 113 11.05 4.19 3.62
N VAL A 114 10.83 3.37 4.65
CA VAL A 114 10.71 3.81 6.04
C VAL A 114 12.02 4.41 6.54
N PHE A 115 13.14 3.71 6.33
CA PHE A 115 14.44 4.15 6.82
C PHE A 115 14.84 5.53 6.26
N SER A 116 14.62 5.76 4.97
CA SER A 116 14.95 7.04 4.32
C SER A 116 14.14 8.20 4.91
N VAL A 117 12.88 7.98 5.26
CA VAL A 117 12.05 8.99 5.92
C VAL A 117 12.48 9.21 7.37
N LEU A 118 12.81 8.16 8.12
CA LEU A 118 13.36 8.29 9.48
C LEU A 118 14.65 9.11 9.48
N LEU A 119 15.55 8.83 8.53
CA LEU A 119 16.78 9.58 8.33
C LEU A 119 16.52 11.04 7.98
N PHE A 120 15.59 11.31 7.06
CA PHE A 120 15.17 12.68 6.74
C PHE A 120 14.66 13.42 7.99
N LEU A 121 13.78 12.79 8.77
CA LEU A 121 13.24 13.38 9.99
C LEU A 121 14.34 13.63 11.03
N ALA A 122 15.24 12.66 11.24
CA ALA A 122 16.39 12.79 12.13
C ALA A 122 17.29 13.98 11.74
N PHE A 123 17.55 14.18 10.45
CA PHE A 123 18.30 15.35 9.97
C PHE A 123 17.56 16.68 10.15
N THR A 124 16.23 16.68 10.05
CA THR A 124 15.43 17.90 10.29
C THR A 124 15.33 18.28 11.76
N ILE A 125 15.38 17.30 12.67
CA ILE A 125 15.39 17.53 14.11
C ILE A 125 16.82 17.89 14.52
N LYS A 126 17.12 19.19 14.42
CA LYS A 126 18.45 19.78 14.60
C LYS A 126 18.89 19.82 16.07
N HIS A 127 18.86 18.68 16.77
CA HIS A 127 19.41 18.56 18.12
C HIS A 127 20.40 17.40 18.22
N SER A 128 21.67 17.78 18.40
CA SER A 128 22.81 16.98 18.85
C SER A 128 23.64 16.24 17.79
N HIS A 129 24.95 16.53 17.81
CA HIS A 129 26.01 15.77 17.15
C HIS A 129 25.98 14.25 17.46
N TRP A 130 25.33 13.85 18.56
CA TRP A 130 25.12 12.44 18.91
C TRP A 130 24.08 11.75 18.01
N GLY A 131 23.03 12.47 17.58
CA GLY A 131 22.05 11.95 16.63
C GLY A 131 22.66 11.66 15.25
N ALA A 132 23.63 12.48 14.82
CA ALA A 132 24.33 12.31 13.55
C ALA A 132 25.26 11.09 13.52
N ARG A 133 26.02 10.83 14.60
CA ARG A 133 26.89 9.64 14.70
C ARG A 133 26.10 8.33 14.79
N LEU A 134 25.03 8.32 15.59
CA LEU A 134 24.12 7.18 15.68
C LEU A 134 23.46 6.93 14.31
N SER A 135 22.99 7.98 13.63
CA SER A 135 22.40 7.88 12.29
C SER A 135 23.35 7.22 11.29
N PHE A 136 24.64 7.56 11.27
CA PHE A 136 25.57 6.98 10.29
C PHE A 136 25.81 5.48 10.51
N ALA A 137 25.95 5.04 11.76
CA ALA A 137 26.07 3.61 12.08
C ALA A 137 24.80 2.84 11.67
N PHE A 138 23.61 3.36 11.96
CA PHE A 138 22.35 2.77 11.52
C PHE A 138 22.22 2.72 9.99
N VAL A 139 22.66 3.77 9.27
CA VAL A 139 22.70 3.79 7.80
C VAL A 139 23.60 2.71 7.27
N LEU A 140 24.83 2.60 7.79
CA LEU A 140 25.79 1.61 7.33
C LEU A 140 25.28 0.19 7.59
N SER A 141 24.77 -0.08 8.80
CA SER A 141 24.21 -1.39 9.15
C SER A 141 23.03 -1.76 8.24
N GLN A 142 22.10 -0.84 8.01
CA GLN A 142 20.94 -1.10 7.17
C GLN A 142 21.32 -1.30 5.69
N ALA A 143 22.26 -0.51 5.18
CA ALA A 143 22.78 -0.64 3.82
C ALA A 143 23.49 -1.98 3.62
N VAL A 144 24.37 -2.37 4.54
CA VAL A 144 25.07 -3.67 4.49
C VAL A 144 24.08 -4.83 4.53
N LEU A 145 23.11 -4.81 5.45
CA LEU A 145 22.07 -5.85 5.53
C LEU A 145 21.26 -5.97 4.23
N CYS A 146 20.89 -4.84 3.63
CA CYS A 146 20.16 -4.79 2.38
C CYS A 146 20.98 -5.34 1.21
N VAL A 147 22.24 -4.90 1.07
CA VAL A 147 23.16 -5.38 0.03
C VAL A 147 23.37 -6.88 0.14
N VAL A 148 23.69 -7.38 1.35
CA VAL A 148 23.92 -8.81 1.57
C VAL A 148 22.66 -9.62 1.22
N ALA A 149 21.49 -9.21 1.70
CA ALA A 149 20.25 -9.95 1.46
C ALA A 149 19.82 -9.95 -0.03
N LEU A 150 20.02 -8.83 -0.75
CA LEU A 150 19.70 -8.75 -2.17
C LEU A 150 20.69 -9.50 -3.05
N LEU A 151 21.98 -9.55 -2.68
CA LEU A 151 22.98 -10.36 -3.37
C LEU A 151 22.73 -11.86 -3.19
N THR A 152 22.24 -12.28 -2.01
CA THR A 152 21.86 -13.68 -1.79
C THR A 152 20.58 -14.10 -2.52
N THR A 153 19.79 -13.14 -3.02
CA THR A 153 18.52 -13.40 -3.72
C THR A 153 18.75 -13.38 -5.24
N SER A 154 19.20 -14.50 -5.81
CA SER A 154 19.69 -14.56 -7.19
C SER A 154 18.66 -14.93 -8.27
N GLN A 155 17.45 -15.44 -7.95
CA GLN A 155 16.59 -16.05 -8.98
C GLN A 155 15.53 -15.12 -9.62
N ILE A 156 15.17 -13.98 -9.03
CA ILE A 156 14.45 -12.94 -9.78
C ILE A 156 15.42 -12.44 -10.84
N GLY A 157 15.18 -12.76 -12.11
CA GLY A 157 16.02 -12.44 -13.28
C GLY A 157 16.31 -10.96 -13.57
N LEU A 158 16.27 -10.09 -12.55
CA LEU A 158 16.75 -8.73 -12.55
C LEU A 158 18.18 -8.69 -11.98
N HIS A 159 19.06 -7.98 -12.68
CA HIS A 159 20.44 -7.76 -12.25
C HIS A 159 20.48 -7.16 -10.82
N PRO A 160 21.40 -7.59 -9.94
CA PRO A 160 21.48 -7.09 -8.55
C PRO A 160 21.57 -5.55 -8.46
N ALA A 161 22.31 -4.91 -9.38
CA ALA A 161 22.38 -3.45 -9.44
C ALA A 161 21.01 -2.79 -9.66
N LEU A 162 20.13 -3.41 -10.46
CA LEU A 162 18.77 -2.91 -10.68
C LEU A 162 17.90 -3.13 -9.44
N LYS A 163 18.05 -4.25 -8.72
CA LYS A 163 17.39 -4.46 -7.41
C LYS A 163 17.83 -3.43 -6.36
N LEU A 164 19.10 -3.07 -6.32
CA LEU A 164 19.61 -2.02 -5.43
C LEU A 164 19.10 -0.63 -5.83
N SER A 165 19.17 -0.31 -7.12
CA SER A 165 18.62 0.94 -7.67
C SER A 165 17.11 1.06 -7.39
N TRP A 166 16.37 -0.04 -7.53
CA TRP A 166 14.95 -0.15 -7.19
C TRP A 166 14.65 0.26 -5.76
N VAL A 167 15.35 -0.36 -4.81
CA VAL A 167 15.19 -0.10 -3.37
C VAL A 167 15.60 1.35 -3.02
N PHE A 168 16.66 1.85 -3.65
CA PHE A 168 17.11 3.24 -3.48
C PHE A 168 16.05 4.25 -3.95
N PHE A 169 15.45 4.04 -5.13
CA PHE A 169 14.40 4.92 -5.64
C PHE A 169 13.13 4.90 -4.78
N HIS A 170 12.81 3.76 -4.15
CA HIS A 170 11.71 3.69 -3.17
C HIS A 170 11.97 4.59 -1.95
N GLY A 171 13.20 4.58 -1.43
CA GLY A 171 13.63 5.48 -0.37
C GLY A 171 13.46 6.96 -0.74
N LEU A 172 13.97 7.37 -1.91
CA LEU A 172 13.87 8.74 -2.40
C LEU A 172 12.42 9.18 -2.66
N ALA A 173 11.63 8.32 -3.29
CA ALA A 173 10.23 8.58 -3.56
C ALA A 173 9.43 8.79 -2.27
N SER A 174 9.71 7.98 -1.24
CA SER A 174 9.06 8.10 0.08
C SER A 174 9.35 9.43 0.75
N VAL A 175 10.62 9.87 0.74
CA VAL A 175 11.01 11.18 1.29
C VAL A 175 10.35 12.33 0.54
N LYS A 176 10.32 12.29 -0.79
CA LYS A 176 9.65 13.34 -1.59
C LYS A 176 8.14 13.35 -1.37
N LEU A 177 7.52 12.17 -1.28
CA LEU A 177 6.08 12.05 -1.12
C LEU A 177 5.62 12.51 0.26
N ILE A 178 6.32 12.14 1.34
CA ILE A 178 5.95 12.60 2.69
C ILE A 178 6.14 14.11 2.86
N GLN A 179 7.20 14.69 2.28
CA GLN A 179 7.38 16.14 2.23
C GLN A 179 6.22 16.83 1.50
N HIS A 180 5.80 16.28 0.36
CA HIS A 180 4.68 16.82 -0.41
C HIS A 180 3.36 16.68 0.34
N PHE A 181 3.07 15.50 0.90
CA PHE A 181 1.84 15.19 1.62
C PHE A 181 1.64 16.12 2.82
N MET A 182 2.65 16.25 3.66
CA MET A 182 2.57 17.07 4.87
C MET A 182 2.51 18.58 4.59
N ARG A 183 3.05 19.04 3.44
CA ARG A 183 2.91 20.43 2.99
C ARG A 183 1.53 20.71 2.39
N THR A 184 0.95 19.72 1.71
CA THR A 184 -0.36 19.85 1.04
C THR A 184 -1.51 19.74 2.03
N PHE A 185 -1.39 18.87 3.03
CA PHE A 185 -2.43 18.60 4.03
C PHE A 185 -1.93 18.87 5.46
N PRO A 186 -1.60 20.13 5.80
CA PRO A 186 -1.13 20.46 7.14
C PRO A 186 -2.21 20.16 8.18
N SER A 187 -1.80 19.58 9.31
CA SER A 187 -2.64 19.21 10.46
C SER A 187 -3.73 18.17 10.21
N CYS A 188 -3.76 17.54 9.03
CA CYS A 188 -4.73 16.50 8.70
C CYS A 188 -4.37 15.11 9.26
N ALA A 189 -3.07 14.82 9.40
CA ALA A 189 -2.56 13.51 9.79
C ALA A 189 -1.48 13.61 10.88
N SER A 190 -1.29 12.52 11.63
CA SER A 190 -0.07 12.31 12.42
C SER A 190 1.12 11.97 11.50
N ILE A 191 2.35 12.05 12.04
CA ILE A 191 3.55 11.68 11.27
C ILE A 191 3.50 10.18 10.93
N GLY A 192 3.08 9.34 11.88
CA GLY A 192 2.87 7.90 11.67
C GLY A 192 1.84 7.54 10.60
N GLU A 193 0.71 8.25 10.56
CA GLU A 193 -0.31 8.07 9.52
C GLU A 193 0.24 8.47 8.14
N ALA A 194 0.97 9.59 8.06
CA ALA A 194 1.64 10.01 6.83
C ALA A 194 2.70 8.99 6.38
N PHE A 195 3.44 8.38 7.32
CA PHE A 195 4.37 7.28 7.04
C PHE A 195 3.68 6.11 6.34
N LEU A 196 2.57 5.64 6.91
CA LEU A 196 1.80 4.52 6.37
C LEU A 196 1.27 4.80 4.98
N VAL A 197 0.67 5.98 4.78
CA VAL A 197 0.12 6.38 3.49
C VAL A 197 1.23 6.51 2.43
N THR A 198 2.35 7.14 2.78
CA THR A 198 3.43 7.40 1.84
C THR A 198 4.17 6.13 1.45
N ALA A 199 4.58 5.31 2.42
CA ALA A 199 5.21 4.03 2.14
C ALA A 199 4.25 3.09 1.39
N GLY A 200 2.97 3.07 1.76
CA GLY A 200 1.93 2.31 1.07
C GLY A 200 1.81 2.71 -0.41
N ILE A 201 1.65 4.01 -0.71
CA ILE A 201 1.55 4.51 -2.09
C ILE A 201 2.82 4.20 -2.89
N VAL A 202 4.01 4.42 -2.32
CA VAL A 202 5.28 4.17 -3.00
C VAL A 202 5.43 2.69 -3.34
N LEU A 203 5.12 1.78 -2.41
CA LEU A 203 5.16 0.34 -2.66
C LEU A 203 4.12 -0.09 -3.69
N TYR A 204 2.93 0.48 -3.64
CA TYR A 204 1.83 0.14 -4.54
C TYR A 204 2.12 0.58 -5.98
N PHE A 205 2.64 1.79 -6.16
CA PHE A 205 3.11 2.28 -7.45
C PHE A 205 4.34 1.49 -7.93
N GLY A 206 5.31 1.31 -7.03
CA GLY A 206 6.54 0.56 -7.30
C GLY A 206 6.23 -0.84 -7.79
N ASP A 207 5.36 -1.58 -7.12
CA ASP A 207 5.05 -2.93 -7.52
C ASP A 207 4.48 -3.05 -8.96
N MET A 208 3.58 -2.16 -9.39
CA MET A 208 3.14 -2.12 -10.80
C MET A 208 4.28 -1.77 -11.75
N LEU A 209 5.16 -0.85 -11.35
CA LEU A 209 6.29 -0.43 -12.15
C LEU A 209 7.34 -1.55 -12.27
N LEU A 210 7.55 -2.35 -11.23
CA LEU A 210 8.41 -3.54 -11.26
C LEU A 210 7.91 -4.55 -12.29
N LEU A 211 6.61 -4.81 -12.32
CA LEU A 211 6.01 -5.71 -13.30
C LEU A 211 6.13 -5.16 -14.72
N THR A 212 5.92 -3.85 -14.89
CA THR A 212 6.11 -3.16 -16.17
C THR A 212 7.56 -3.29 -16.65
N ILE A 213 8.54 -3.07 -15.78
CA ILE A 213 9.97 -3.26 -16.09
C ILE A 213 10.26 -4.72 -16.45
N LYS A 214 9.77 -5.68 -15.66
CA LYS A 214 9.99 -7.11 -15.94
C LYS A 214 9.47 -7.50 -17.33
N LYS A 215 8.29 -7.00 -17.71
CA LYS A 215 7.71 -7.20 -19.04
C LYS A 215 8.53 -6.52 -20.14
N LEU A 216 8.93 -5.26 -19.93
CA LEU A 216 9.73 -4.52 -20.90
C LEU A 216 11.10 -5.17 -21.12
N CYS A 217 11.79 -5.58 -20.06
CA CYS A 217 13.05 -6.32 -20.15
C CYS A 217 12.87 -7.66 -20.87
N GLY A 218 11.78 -8.39 -20.61
CA GLY A 218 11.46 -9.64 -21.31
C GLY A 218 11.26 -9.44 -22.82
N LEU A 219 10.63 -8.33 -23.23
CA LEU A 219 10.48 -7.97 -24.64
C LEU A 219 11.82 -7.58 -25.28
N LEU A 220 12.68 -6.86 -24.55
CA LEU A 220 13.94 -6.33 -25.07
C LEU A 220 15.03 -7.40 -25.23
N VAL A 221 14.98 -8.48 -24.45
CA VAL A 221 16.03 -9.54 -24.44
C VAL A 221 15.72 -10.71 -25.40
N SER A 222 14.49 -10.84 -25.90
CA SER A 222 14.01 -11.76 -26.97
C SER A 222 14.41 -13.26 -26.96
N SER A 223 13.36 -14.10 -26.93
CA SER A 223 13.17 -15.36 -27.67
C SER A 223 13.56 -16.75 -27.12
N GLU A 224 14.30 -16.97 -26.03
CA GLU A 224 14.66 -18.37 -25.65
C GLU A 224 14.38 -18.83 -24.21
N LEU A 225 13.76 -18.02 -23.35
CA LEU A 225 13.36 -18.49 -22.01
C LEU A 225 11.85 -18.41 -21.79
N ILE A 226 11.12 -19.07 -22.69
CA ILE A 226 9.78 -19.59 -22.40
C ILE A 226 9.97 -20.62 -21.28
N THR A 227 9.48 -20.33 -20.07
CA THR A 227 9.24 -21.23 -18.90
C THR A 227 9.72 -20.69 -17.54
N ALA A 228 9.92 -19.38 -17.36
CA ALA A 228 9.85 -18.83 -16.01
C ALA A 228 8.37 -18.62 -15.64
N ASP A 229 7.79 -19.65 -15.02
CA ASP A 229 6.42 -19.72 -14.50
C ASP A 229 5.96 -18.34 -14.02
N GLU A 230 4.98 -17.77 -14.72
CA GLU A 230 4.52 -16.42 -14.46
C GLU A 230 3.81 -16.45 -13.11
N ILE A 231 4.44 -15.89 -12.05
CA ILE A 231 3.87 -15.82 -10.68
C ILE A 231 2.37 -15.55 -10.82
N LYS A 232 1.56 -16.56 -10.50
CA LYS A 232 0.11 -16.58 -10.77
C LYS A 232 -0.59 -15.65 -9.79
N ARG A 233 -0.39 -14.35 -10.00
CA ARG A 233 -0.92 -13.30 -9.15
C ARG A 233 -2.42 -13.19 -9.40
N SER A 234 -3.17 -12.94 -8.33
CA SER A 234 -4.62 -12.78 -8.47
C SER A 234 -4.93 -11.58 -9.37
N GLU A 235 -5.72 -11.84 -10.40
CA GLU A 235 -6.25 -10.85 -11.34
C GLU A 235 -6.93 -9.69 -10.60
N ILE A 236 -7.62 -10.01 -9.50
CA ILE A 236 -8.27 -9.04 -8.60
C ILE A 236 -7.26 -8.03 -8.05
N ASN A 237 -6.07 -8.47 -7.61
CA ASN A 237 -5.09 -7.57 -7.02
C ASN A 237 -4.56 -6.57 -8.05
N ILE A 238 -4.27 -7.01 -9.28
CA ILE A 238 -3.81 -6.13 -10.36
C ILE A 238 -4.91 -5.14 -10.79
N ILE A 239 -6.17 -5.59 -10.83
CA ILE A 239 -7.29 -4.70 -11.16
C ILE A 239 -7.47 -3.62 -10.09
N ILE A 240 -7.52 -4.00 -8.81
CA ILE A 240 -7.62 -3.01 -7.72
C ILE A 240 -6.43 -2.05 -7.79
N GLN A 241 -5.23 -2.58 -8.05
CA GLN A 241 -4.01 -1.80 -8.08
C GLN A 241 -3.93 -0.80 -9.22
N GLY A 242 -4.25 -1.22 -10.43
CA GLY A 242 -4.29 -0.31 -11.57
C GLY A 242 -5.40 0.74 -11.46
N ILE A 243 -6.60 0.40 -10.95
CA ILE A 243 -7.69 1.37 -10.78
C ILE A 243 -7.32 2.42 -9.73
N VAL A 244 -6.88 1.99 -8.54
CA VAL A 244 -6.51 2.90 -7.45
C VAL A 244 -5.38 3.83 -7.88
N LEU A 245 -4.37 3.30 -8.56
CA LEU A 245 -3.26 4.11 -9.03
C LEU A 245 -3.66 5.05 -10.17
N GLY A 246 -4.49 4.58 -11.10
CA GLY A 246 -5.07 5.41 -12.15
C GLY A 246 -5.83 6.61 -11.57
N LEU A 247 -6.65 6.39 -10.54
CA LEU A 247 -7.36 7.45 -9.83
C LEU A 247 -6.41 8.40 -9.08
N LEU A 248 -5.33 7.89 -8.48
CA LEU A 248 -4.37 8.72 -7.75
C LEU A 248 -3.53 9.60 -8.68
N LEU A 249 -3.18 9.10 -9.87
CA LEU A 249 -2.38 9.81 -10.87
C LEU A 249 -3.22 10.76 -11.73
N TYR A 250 -4.52 10.52 -11.85
CA TYR A 250 -5.41 11.30 -12.70
C TYR A 250 -5.45 12.82 -12.38
N PRO A 251 -5.49 13.27 -11.11
CA PRO A 251 -5.43 14.71 -10.81
C PRO A 251 -4.18 15.40 -11.37
N ILE A 252 -3.06 14.67 -11.45
CA ILE A 252 -1.81 15.18 -12.03
C ILE A 252 -1.97 15.35 -13.53
N THR A 253 -2.49 14.34 -14.24
CA THR A 253 -2.71 14.42 -15.69
C THR A 253 -3.74 15.48 -16.03
N LEU A 254 -4.83 15.57 -15.26
CA LEU A 254 -5.85 16.61 -15.40
C LEU A 254 -5.28 18.02 -15.23
N LYS A 255 -4.39 18.22 -14.25
CA LYS A 255 -3.75 19.54 -14.06
C LYS A 255 -2.99 19.95 -15.31
N TYR A 256 -2.22 19.04 -15.91
CA TYR A 256 -1.48 19.32 -17.13
C TYR A 256 -2.40 19.53 -18.34
N THR A 257 -3.47 18.72 -18.50
CA THR A 257 -4.41 18.92 -19.61
C THR A 257 -5.13 20.26 -19.51
N LEU A 258 -5.54 20.66 -18.30
CA LEU A 258 -6.15 21.97 -18.08
C LEU A 258 -5.18 23.13 -18.34
N GLN A 259 -3.91 23.01 -17.93
CA GLN A 259 -2.90 24.04 -18.21
C GLN A 259 -2.64 24.21 -19.72
N ILE A 260 -2.58 23.10 -20.46
CA ILE A 260 -2.44 23.12 -21.92
C ILE A 260 -3.68 23.75 -22.55
N TRP A 261 -4.88 23.36 -22.10
CA TRP A 261 -6.14 23.90 -22.58
C TRP A 261 -6.29 25.41 -22.33
N GLU A 262 -5.92 25.88 -21.13
CA GLU A 262 -5.91 27.31 -20.79
C GLU A 262 -4.92 28.09 -21.67
N CYS A 263 -3.76 27.51 -21.99
CA CYS A 263 -2.79 28.10 -22.93
C CYS A 263 -3.40 28.29 -24.34
N PHE A 264 -4.19 27.32 -24.81
CA PHE A 264 -4.86 27.41 -26.11
C PHE A 264 -6.04 28.39 -26.14
N ILE A 265 -6.76 28.58 -25.02
CA ILE A 265 -7.96 29.43 -24.96
C ILE A 265 -7.66 30.90 -24.69
N ASN A 266 -6.53 31.23 -24.06
CA ASN A 266 -6.15 32.61 -23.71
C ASN A 266 -6.10 33.59 -24.92
N THR A 267 -6.31 33.12 -26.14
CA THR A 267 -6.49 33.94 -27.35
C THR A 267 -7.94 34.39 -27.63
N THR A 268 -8.95 34.01 -26.84
CA THR A 268 -10.36 34.31 -27.18
C THR A 268 -11.18 34.87 -26.00
N TYR A 269 -11.97 35.91 -26.29
CA TYR A 269 -12.60 36.93 -25.43
C TYR A 269 -13.44 36.51 -24.19
N SER A 270 -13.69 37.53 -23.36
CA SER A 270 -14.11 37.57 -21.95
C SER A 270 -15.59 37.33 -21.58
N GLU A 271 -16.48 36.95 -22.50
CA GLU A 271 -17.93 36.94 -22.21
C GLU A 271 -18.52 35.61 -21.71
N GLN A 272 -17.73 34.54 -21.59
CA GLN A 272 -18.28 33.18 -21.59
C GLN A 272 -17.98 32.34 -20.32
N ARG A 273 -18.06 32.96 -19.13
CA ARG A 273 -17.73 32.32 -17.84
C ARG A 273 -18.60 31.10 -17.49
N ARG A 274 -19.90 31.11 -17.79
CA ARG A 274 -20.81 29.99 -17.46
C ARG A 274 -20.62 28.77 -18.37
N TYR A 275 -20.38 29.01 -19.66
CA TYR A 275 -20.08 27.95 -20.62
C TYR A 275 -18.69 27.35 -20.33
N TYR A 276 -17.72 28.19 -19.97
CA TYR A 276 -16.38 27.74 -19.55
C TYR A 276 -16.42 26.71 -18.41
N GLU A 277 -17.26 26.93 -17.39
CA GLU A 277 -17.43 25.99 -16.27
C GLU A 277 -18.06 24.66 -16.71
N ILE A 278 -19.05 24.69 -17.61
CA ILE A 278 -19.70 23.48 -18.16
C ILE A 278 -18.68 22.66 -18.96
N TRP A 279 -17.90 23.30 -19.84
CA TRP A 279 -16.87 22.61 -20.64
C TRP A 279 -15.79 22.01 -19.78
N ARG A 280 -15.34 22.71 -18.73
CA ARG A 280 -14.35 22.17 -17.80
C ARG A 280 -14.86 20.93 -17.07
N SER A 281 -16.14 20.90 -16.68
CA SER A 281 -16.77 19.72 -16.08
C SER A 281 -16.91 18.56 -17.08
N LEU A 282 -17.32 18.85 -18.32
CA LEU A 282 -17.41 17.84 -19.38
C LEU A 282 -16.04 17.25 -19.72
N ILE A 283 -15.02 18.09 -19.86
CA ILE A 283 -13.62 17.67 -20.08
C ILE A 283 -13.19 16.76 -18.93
N PHE A 284 -13.42 17.16 -17.68
CA PHE A 284 -13.09 16.35 -16.51
C PHE A 284 -13.75 14.97 -16.53
N ILE A 285 -15.06 14.88 -16.81
CA ILE A 285 -15.78 13.61 -16.82
C ILE A 285 -15.32 12.74 -17.99
N ALA A 286 -15.18 13.33 -19.18
CA ALA A 286 -14.74 12.62 -20.37
C ALA A 286 -13.30 12.10 -20.24
N SER A 287 -12.36 12.92 -19.75
CA SER A 287 -10.97 12.49 -19.57
C SER A 287 -10.83 11.47 -18.44
N LEU A 288 -11.62 11.59 -17.35
CA LEU A 288 -11.64 10.58 -16.30
C LEU A 288 -12.14 9.24 -16.83
N GLY A 289 -13.26 9.26 -17.57
CA GLY A 289 -13.82 8.07 -18.21
C GLY A 289 -12.83 7.43 -19.18
N PHE A 290 -12.18 8.22 -20.03
CA PHE A 290 -11.16 7.74 -20.97
C PHE A 290 -9.97 7.10 -20.25
N VAL A 291 -9.46 7.73 -19.19
CA VAL A 291 -8.35 7.16 -18.41
C VAL A 291 -8.74 5.85 -17.75
N LEU A 292 -9.95 5.76 -17.16
CA LEU A 292 -10.40 4.55 -16.45
C LEU A 292 -10.84 3.40 -17.38
N ILE A 293 -11.34 3.71 -18.57
CA ILE A 293 -11.85 2.70 -19.52
C ILE A 293 -10.78 2.27 -20.52
N VAL A 294 -9.84 3.15 -20.88
CA VAL A 294 -8.84 2.88 -21.92
C VAL A 294 -7.43 2.80 -21.32
N VAL A 295 -6.91 3.90 -20.77
CA VAL A 295 -5.49 4.00 -20.39
C VAL A 295 -5.12 3.00 -19.28
N VAL A 296 -5.91 2.97 -18.21
CA VAL A 296 -5.66 2.11 -17.04
C VAL A 296 -5.81 0.62 -17.41
N PRO A 297 -6.87 0.18 -18.11
CA PRO A 297 -6.97 -1.21 -18.56
C PRO A 297 -5.88 -1.64 -19.53
N LEU A 298 -5.47 -0.79 -20.48
CA LEU A 298 -4.34 -1.09 -21.37
C LEU A 298 -3.05 -1.33 -20.59
N TRP A 299 -2.79 -0.51 -19.56
CA TRP A 299 -1.62 -0.71 -18.71
C TRP A 299 -1.71 -2.02 -17.90
N MET A 300 -2.90 -2.37 -17.38
CA MET A 300 -3.10 -3.66 -16.70
C MET A 300 -2.86 -4.84 -17.63
N GLN A 301 -3.37 -4.80 -18.87
CA GLN A 301 -3.18 -5.84 -19.88
C GLN A 301 -1.73 -6.00 -20.30
N PHE A 302 -0.96 -4.91 -20.29
CA PHE A 302 0.48 -4.97 -20.50
C PHE A 302 1.20 -5.68 -19.34
N VAL A 303 0.81 -5.35 -18.10
CA VAL A 303 1.43 -5.88 -16.88
C VAL A 303 1.10 -7.36 -16.66
N GLN A 304 -0.16 -7.76 -16.82
CA GLN A 304 -0.64 -9.13 -16.68
C GLN A 304 -1.46 -9.49 -17.92
N LYS A 305 -1.24 -10.68 -18.46
CA LYS A 305 -2.07 -11.18 -19.58
C LYS A 305 -3.48 -11.43 -19.04
N PHE A 306 -4.43 -10.62 -19.48
CA PHE A 306 -5.86 -10.86 -19.28
C PHE A 306 -6.46 -11.39 -20.58
N ASP A 307 -7.25 -12.46 -20.49
CA ASP A 307 -7.96 -13.01 -21.66
C ASP A 307 -9.07 -12.07 -22.18
N MET A 308 -9.54 -11.16 -21.31
CA MET A 308 -10.59 -10.20 -21.60
C MET A 308 -10.20 -8.82 -21.10
N HIS A 309 -10.84 -7.78 -21.64
CA HIS A 309 -10.64 -6.43 -21.14
C HIS A 309 -10.98 -6.35 -19.63
N PRO A 310 -10.13 -5.74 -18.77
CA PRO A 310 -10.33 -5.67 -17.32
C PRO A 310 -11.73 -5.22 -16.88
N PHE A 311 -12.35 -4.30 -17.61
CA PHE A 311 -13.73 -3.88 -17.36
C PHE A 311 -14.74 -5.04 -17.55
N PHE A 312 -14.66 -5.76 -18.67
CA PHE A 312 -15.53 -6.91 -18.94
C PHE A 312 -15.21 -8.08 -18.02
N TRP A 313 -13.95 -8.24 -17.63
CA TRP A 313 -13.56 -9.20 -16.61
C TRP A 313 -14.28 -8.93 -15.28
N VAL A 314 -14.32 -7.67 -14.82
CA VAL A 314 -15.03 -7.30 -13.58
C VAL A 314 -16.53 -7.59 -13.70
N LEU A 315 -17.15 -7.26 -14.84
CA LEU A 315 -18.56 -7.58 -15.07
C LEU A 315 -18.80 -9.10 -15.03
N SER A 316 -18.02 -9.87 -15.79
CA SER A 316 -18.10 -11.33 -15.78
C SER A 316 -17.90 -11.89 -14.37
N PHE A 317 -16.92 -11.36 -13.62
CA PHE A 317 -16.65 -11.76 -12.23
C PHE A 317 -17.83 -11.48 -11.31
N VAL A 318 -18.48 -10.31 -11.40
CA VAL A 318 -19.66 -9.98 -10.57
C VAL A 318 -20.86 -10.86 -10.96
N PHE A 319 -21.08 -11.10 -12.25
CA PHE A 319 -22.20 -11.90 -12.75
C PHE A 319 -21.99 -13.42 -12.68
N SER A 320 -20.77 -13.90 -12.38
CA SER A 320 -20.48 -15.33 -12.23
C SER A 320 -21.22 -15.97 -11.04
N GLU A 321 -21.40 -15.21 -9.95
CA GLU A 321 -22.19 -15.65 -8.78
C GLU A 321 -23.16 -14.52 -8.38
N PRO A 322 -24.25 -14.31 -9.15
CA PRO A 322 -25.07 -13.11 -9.03
C PRO A 322 -25.75 -13.04 -7.65
N SER A 323 -26.22 -14.17 -7.12
CA SER A 323 -26.88 -14.20 -5.80
C SER A 323 -26.00 -13.72 -4.65
N LYS A 324 -24.68 -13.96 -4.70
CA LYS A 324 -23.73 -13.53 -3.65
C LYS A 324 -23.12 -12.18 -3.97
N ARG A 325 -22.51 -12.05 -5.14
CA ARG A 325 -21.66 -10.91 -5.50
C ARG A 325 -22.48 -9.68 -5.86
N LEU A 326 -23.54 -9.85 -6.66
CA LEU A 326 -24.43 -8.74 -6.99
C LEU A 326 -25.20 -8.26 -5.76
N SER A 327 -25.66 -9.19 -4.90
CA SER A 327 -26.31 -8.85 -3.63
C SER A 327 -25.38 -8.02 -2.72
N LEU A 328 -24.11 -8.40 -2.60
CA LEU A 328 -23.09 -7.61 -1.89
C LEU A 328 -22.90 -6.21 -2.50
N CYS A 329 -22.83 -6.11 -3.84
CA CYS A 329 -22.73 -4.81 -4.51
C CYS A 329 -23.94 -3.92 -4.23
N ILE A 330 -25.16 -4.47 -4.31
CA ILE A 330 -26.40 -3.75 -4.00
C ILE A 330 -26.40 -3.31 -2.54
N TYR A 331 -26.01 -4.20 -1.62
CA TYR A 331 -25.88 -3.89 -0.20
C TYR A 331 -24.92 -2.72 0.04
N TRP A 332 -23.73 -2.75 -0.55
CA TRP A 332 -22.75 -1.66 -0.43
C TRP A 332 -23.26 -0.36 -1.05
N MET A 333 -23.91 -0.40 -2.22
CA MET A 333 -24.52 0.78 -2.84
C MET A 333 -25.62 1.39 -1.97
N CYS A 334 -26.47 0.56 -1.37
CA CYS A 334 -27.51 1.00 -0.43
C CYS A 334 -26.89 1.65 0.81
N ILE A 335 -25.86 1.04 1.41
CA ILE A 335 -25.16 1.62 2.56
C ILE A 335 -24.55 2.96 2.21
N ILE A 336 -23.81 3.05 1.10
CA ILE A 336 -23.14 4.29 0.71
C ILE A 336 -24.21 5.36 0.45
N SER A 337 -25.29 5.04 -0.27
CA SER A 337 -26.36 5.99 -0.57
C SER A 337 -27.05 6.51 0.69
N ILE A 338 -27.48 5.60 1.59
CA ILE A 338 -28.07 5.97 2.88
C ILE A 338 -27.07 6.78 3.71
N SER A 339 -25.80 6.40 3.66
CA SER A 339 -24.75 7.05 4.43
C SER A 339 -24.51 8.49 3.98
N VAL A 340 -24.41 8.72 2.68
CA VAL A 340 -24.24 10.06 2.10
C VAL A 340 -25.46 10.93 2.38
N LEU A 341 -26.68 10.40 2.20
CA LEU A 341 -27.91 11.15 2.47
C LEU A 341 -28.04 11.54 3.95
N ARG A 342 -27.78 10.61 4.86
CA ARG A 342 -27.80 10.88 6.30
C ARG A 342 -26.67 11.83 6.69
N PHE A 343 -25.47 11.64 6.17
CA PHE A 343 -24.33 12.51 6.42
C PHE A 343 -24.63 13.94 5.99
N TYR A 344 -25.18 14.15 4.80
CA TYR A 344 -25.56 15.47 4.32
C TYR A 344 -26.61 16.15 5.22
N LYS A 345 -27.61 15.39 5.68
CA LYS A 345 -28.63 15.89 6.62
C LYS A 345 -28.04 16.24 7.99
N ILE A 346 -27.08 15.46 8.46
CA ILE A 346 -26.34 15.67 9.71
C ILE A 346 -25.42 16.89 9.58
N SER A 347 -24.64 17.00 8.51
CA SER A 347 -23.68 18.10 8.31
C SER A 347 -24.37 19.46 8.14
N LYS A 348 -25.59 19.48 7.61
CA LYS A 348 -26.40 20.70 7.49
C LYS A 348 -26.88 21.21 8.85
N ASN A 349 -26.94 20.36 9.87
CA ASN A 349 -27.33 20.74 11.22
C ASN A 349 -26.07 21.17 12.01
N SER A 350 -25.84 22.48 12.10
CA SER A 350 -24.57 23.11 12.53
C SER A 350 -24.15 22.86 13.99
N LYS A 351 -24.97 22.16 14.79
CA LYS A 351 -24.73 21.88 16.21
C LYS A 351 -24.15 20.50 16.52
N ILE A 352 -23.87 19.67 15.51
CA ILE A 352 -23.42 18.29 15.76
C ILE A 352 -21.91 18.25 16.06
N GLU A 353 -21.56 17.68 17.20
CA GLU A 353 -20.19 17.53 17.66
C GLU A 353 -19.36 16.63 16.72
N ARG A 354 -18.11 17.04 16.46
CA ARG A 354 -17.13 16.28 15.63
C ARG A 354 -16.90 14.84 16.11
N ILE A 355 -17.22 14.53 17.37
CA ILE A 355 -17.11 13.20 17.97
C ILE A 355 -18.16 12.24 17.37
N LEU A 356 -19.39 12.71 17.18
CA LEU A 356 -20.48 11.92 16.63
C LEU A 356 -20.22 11.60 15.14
N LEU A 357 -19.60 12.54 14.44
CA LEU A 357 -19.11 12.35 13.07
C LEU A 357 -18.07 11.22 12.97
N ARG A 358 -17.10 11.19 13.89
CA ARG A 358 -16.08 10.14 13.92
C ARG A 358 -16.69 8.77 14.20
N LYS A 359 -17.60 8.67 15.17
CA LYS A 359 -18.31 7.42 15.49
C LYS A 359 -19.14 6.93 14.29
N TYR A 360 -19.75 7.86 13.55
CA TYR A 360 -20.51 7.55 12.34
C TYR A 360 -19.64 6.94 11.24
N TYR A 361 -18.45 7.49 10.98
CA TYR A 361 -17.51 6.89 10.02
C TYR A 361 -17.03 5.50 10.46
N HIS A 362 -16.76 5.30 11.75
CA HIS A 362 -16.43 3.98 12.27
C HIS A 362 -17.58 2.98 12.09
N LEU A 363 -18.83 3.40 12.32
CA LEU A 363 -20.00 2.56 12.09
C LEU A 363 -20.14 2.17 10.61
N ILE A 364 -19.96 3.13 9.69
CA ILE A 364 -19.96 2.84 8.24
C ILE A 364 -18.87 1.82 7.91
N ALA A 365 -17.65 2.02 8.41
CA ALA A 365 -16.55 1.08 8.16
C ALA A 365 -16.92 -0.34 8.62
N VAL A 366 -17.46 -0.50 9.83
CA VAL A 366 -17.90 -1.81 10.35
C VAL A 366 -18.98 -2.42 9.45
N LEU A 367 -19.98 -1.63 9.01
CA LEU A 367 -21.04 -2.10 8.12
C LEU A 367 -20.50 -2.50 6.73
N MET A 368 -19.50 -1.80 6.19
CA MET A 368 -18.90 -2.15 4.91
C MET A 368 -18.11 -3.47 4.98
N PHE A 369 -17.40 -3.74 6.09
CA PHE A 369 -16.57 -4.93 6.27
C PHE A 369 -17.32 -6.16 6.81
N SER A 370 -18.44 -5.97 7.50
CA SER A 370 -19.21 -7.05 8.13
C SER A 370 -19.63 -8.19 7.18
N PRO A 371 -20.16 -7.93 5.97
CA PRO A 371 -20.55 -9.01 5.06
C PRO A 371 -19.38 -9.90 4.65
N ALA A 372 -18.22 -9.29 4.40
CA ALA A 372 -17.01 -10.02 3.99
C ALA A 372 -16.57 -11.02 5.07
N LEU A 373 -16.63 -10.61 6.35
CA LEU A 373 -16.30 -11.48 7.49
C LEU A 373 -17.28 -12.65 7.64
N ILE A 374 -18.57 -12.41 7.44
CA ILE A 374 -19.60 -13.46 7.52
C ILE A 374 -19.40 -14.50 6.40
N PHE A 375 -19.14 -14.05 5.18
CA PHE A 375 -18.89 -14.95 4.04
C PHE A 375 -17.56 -15.70 4.15
N GLN A 376 -16.52 -15.09 4.71
CA GLN A 376 -15.25 -15.78 5.02
C GLN A 376 -15.44 -16.84 6.11
N GLY A 377 -16.16 -16.52 7.19
CA GLY A 377 -16.44 -17.47 8.28
C GLY A 377 -17.25 -18.69 7.83
N GLN A 378 -18.20 -18.50 6.90
CA GLN A 378 -18.96 -19.61 6.31
C GLN A 378 -18.11 -20.52 5.41
N ARG A 379 -17.06 -20.01 4.74
CA ARG A 379 -16.11 -20.84 4.00
C ARG A 379 -15.20 -21.64 4.93
N ALA A 380 -14.65 -21.00 5.97
CA ALA A 380 -13.81 -21.67 6.96
C ALA A 380 -14.55 -22.82 7.68
N THR A 381 -15.81 -22.61 8.05
CA THR A 381 -16.66 -23.64 8.69
C THR A 381 -17.16 -24.72 7.73
N ARG A 382 -17.20 -24.46 6.43
CA ARG A 382 -17.56 -25.47 5.41
C ARG A 382 -16.36 -26.35 5.05
N CYS A 383 -15.14 -25.81 5.05
CA CYS A 383 -13.90 -26.60 4.90
C CYS A 383 -13.63 -27.53 6.09
N THR A 384 -14.07 -27.19 7.31
CA THR A 384 -13.97 -28.08 8.47
C THR A 384 -15.08 -29.13 8.56
N LYS A 385 -16.14 -29.02 7.74
CA LYS A 385 -17.29 -29.95 7.72
C LYS A 385 -17.36 -30.84 6.48
N ALA A 386 -16.34 -30.85 5.62
CA ALA A 386 -16.28 -31.82 4.53
C ALA A 386 -16.10 -33.24 5.13
N PRO A 387 -17.05 -34.17 4.95
CA PRO A 387 -16.96 -35.49 5.55
C PRO A 387 -15.88 -36.32 4.87
N THR A 388 -15.06 -36.98 5.68
CA THR A 388 -14.19 -38.10 5.36
C THR A 388 -15.02 -39.29 4.87
N TYR A 389 -15.49 -39.26 3.62
CA TYR A 389 -15.99 -40.44 2.92
C TYR A 389 -15.70 -40.30 1.42
N ALA A 390 -14.66 -40.99 0.95
CA ALA A 390 -14.68 -41.78 -0.28
C ALA A 390 -13.31 -42.43 -0.49
N GLY A 391 -13.23 -43.73 -0.18
CA GLY A 391 -12.28 -44.60 -0.85
C GLY A 391 -12.63 -44.70 -2.34
N SER A 392 -11.59 -44.82 -3.17
CA SER A 392 -11.57 -45.47 -4.48
C SER A 392 -12.80 -45.31 -5.41
N ARG A 393 -12.74 -44.34 -6.34
CA ARG A 393 -12.81 -44.59 -7.80
C ARG A 393 -12.70 -43.30 -8.61
N LYS A 394 -12.16 -43.49 -9.81
CA LYS A 394 -11.74 -42.54 -10.86
C LYS A 394 -12.68 -41.35 -11.14
N GLY A 395 -12.05 -40.20 -11.39
CA GLY A 395 -12.43 -39.27 -12.47
C GLY A 395 -13.43 -38.17 -12.09
N SER A 396 -12.92 -36.97 -11.78
CA SER A 396 -13.41 -35.66 -12.27
C SER A 396 -12.65 -34.53 -11.57
N HIS A 397 -11.94 -33.72 -12.35
CA HIS A 397 -11.23 -32.54 -11.88
C HIS A 397 -12.22 -31.43 -11.49
N HIS A 398 -12.35 -31.17 -10.19
CA HIS A 398 -12.82 -29.87 -9.70
C HIS A 398 -11.83 -29.36 -8.65
N LEU A 399 -10.86 -28.58 -9.13
CA LEU A 399 -9.94 -27.79 -8.31
C LEU A 399 -10.73 -26.67 -7.64
N VAL A 400 -11.03 -26.85 -6.35
CA VAL A 400 -11.52 -25.78 -5.49
C VAL A 400 -10.32 -24.95 -5.05
N TYR A 401 -10.10 -23.82 -5.72
CA TYR A 401 -9.14 -22.81 -5.29
C TYR A 401 -9.66 -22.10 -4.03
N CYS A 402 -8.97 -22.31 -2.90
CA CYS A 402 -9.08 -21.43 -1.73
C CYS A 402 -8.14 -20.23 -1.94
N THR A 403 -8.73 -19.04 -2.12
CA THR A 403 -8.06 -17.72 -2.05
C THR A 403 -8.10 -17.18 -0.64
#